data_AF-A0A920VL83-F1
#
_entry.id   AF-A0A920VL83-F1
#
_cell.length_a   1.000
_cell.length_b   1.000
_cell.length_c   1.000
_cell.angle_alpha   90.00
_cell.angle_beta   90.00
_cell.angle_gamma   90.00
#
_symmetry.space_group_name_H-M   'P 1'
#
loop_
_entity.id
_entity.type
_entity.pdbx_description
1 polymer ?
#
loop_
_entity_poly.entity_id
_entity_poly.type
_entity_poly.pdbx_seq_one_letter_code
_entity_poly.pdbx_strand_id
1 'polypeptide(L)'
;MCGIAGRILPRPGKVGEDLVKLMHAQRHRGADSTGFALYGEPLDTGYVVRAMVAGRHELSQVLELFLDLLRAHGSDFLADPSWDDASTEHVSVRMVIREPKSLDDWIRQVDEHADRIEVQSVGRSLGIVKDLGGATEVAEKHRVHDFIGTHGLGHARMATESEVSPTASHPFWARPFSDVAIVHNGQITDYFTWRARLERKGYRFMTGNDSELLAVWISDRMSQGESQDDALIRSLTEIDGVFTFLYSNLDRLGFAKDRWAIKPLVAVIGNESLSIATEEQAVRTVHLDEVDVVNFDGPSLTRTWQTNVTLDRAA
;
A
#
# COMPACT_ATOMS: atom_id res chain seq x y z
N MET A 1 -15.56 11.11 0.70
CA MET A 1 -15.13 10.01 1.61
C MET A 1 -14.35 9.04 0.76
N CYS A 2 -13.11 8.71 1.10
CA CYS A 2 -12.23 7.88 0.28
C CYS A 2 -12.83 6.53 -0.18
N GLY A 3 -12.31 6.01 -1.29
CA GLY A 3 -12.55 4.66 -1.77
C GLY A 3 -11.31 3.80 -1.55
N ILE A 4 -11.51 2.55 -1.11
CA ILE A 4 -10.47 1.53 -1.00
C ILE A 4 -10.87 0.29 -1.79
N ALA A 5 -9.87 -0.36 -2.39
CA ALA A 5 -10.04 -1.60 -3.11
C ALA A 5 -8.87 -2.56 -2.87
N GLY A 6 -9.14 -3.85 -3.03
CA GLY A 6 -8.15 -4.91 -3.00
C GLY A 6 -8.50 -5.99 -4.01
N ARG A 7 -7.47 -6.64 -4.55
CA ARG A 7 -7.62 -7.70 -5.56
C ARG A 7 -6.63 -8.83 -5.25
N ILE A 8 -7.10 -10.08 -5.26
CA ILE A 8 -6.25 -11.29 -5.32
C ILE A 8 -6.64 -12.07 -6.56
N LEU A 9 -5.66 -12.42 -7.39
CA LEU A 9 -5.78 -13.32 -8.53
C LEU A 9 -5.30 -14.74 -8.14
N PRO A 10 -5.88 -15.78 -8.74
CA PRO A 10 -5.48 -17.17 -8.45
C PRO A 10 -4.07 -17.51 -8.95
N ARG A 11 -3.58 -16.74 -9.92
CA ARG A 11 -2.24 -16.85 -10.50
C ARG A 11 -1.81 -15.47 -11.00
N PRO A 12 -0.50 -15.22 -11.19
CA PRO A 12 -0.03 -13.96 -11.75
C PRO A 12 -0.79 -13.57 -13.02
N GLY A 13 -1.37 -12.37 -13.02
CA GLY A 13 -2.22 -11.85 -14.08
C GLY A 13 -2.34 -10.33 -14.01
N LYS A 14 -3.22 -9.73 -14.81
CA LYS A 14 -3.40 -8.27 -14.93
C LYS A 14 -4.09 -7.65 -13.70
N VAL A 15 -3.50 -7.80 -12.52
CA VAL A 15 -4.02 -7.26 -11.26
C VAL A 15 -4.07 -5.73 -11.29
N GLY A 16 -3.14 -5.09 -11.99
CA GLY A 16 -3.14 -3.64 -12.17
C GLY A 16 -4.37 -3.14 -12.91
N GLU A 17 -4.73 -3.78 -14.04
CA GLU A 17 -5.95 -3.47 -14.80
C GLU A 17 -7.22 -3.60 -13.93
N ASP A 18 -7.33 -4.67 -13.14
CA ASP A 18 -8.47 -4.90 -12.24
C ASP A 18 -8.54 -3.80 -11.17
N LEU A 19 -7.41 -3.45 -10.54
CA LEU A 19 -7.36 -2.38 -9.55
C LEU A 19 -7.75 -1.02 -10.14
N VAL A 20 -7.33 -0.71 -11.37
CA VAL A 20 -7.72 0.55 -12.02
C VAL A 20 -9.23 0.61 -12.27
N LYS A 21 -9.85 -0.50 -12.70
CA LYS A 21 -11.32 -0.58 -12.85
C LYS A 21 -12.04 -0.37 -11.52
N LEU A 22 -11.61 -1.08 -10.47
CA LEU A 22 -12.17 -0.93 -9.12
C LEU A 22 -12.08 0.52 -8.67
N MET A 23 -10.91 1.16 -8.83
CA MET A 23 -10.71 2.53 -8.36
C MET A 23 -11.44 3.58 -9.21
N HIS A 24 -11.46 3.43 -10.54
CA HIS A 24 -12.17 4.33 -11.43
C HIS A 24 -13.69 4.32 -11.17
N ALA A 25 -14.25 3.16 -10.84
CA ALA A 25 -15.65 3.00 -10.43
C ALA A 25 -16.00 3.66 -9.08
N GLN A 26 -14.97 4.06 -8.33
CA GLN A 26 -15.10 4.76 -7.04
C GLN A 26 -14.60 6.21 -7.11
N ARG A 27 -14.35 6.78 -8.30
CA ARG A 27 -13.84 8.16 -8.43
C ARG A 27 -14.74 9.24 -7.80
N HIS A 28 -16.04 8.98 -7.63
CA HIS A 28 -16.96 9.89 -6.93
C HIS A 28 -16.66 9.99 -5.43
N ARG A 29 -15.90 9.04 -4.88
CA ARG A 29 -15.44 9.04 -3.48
C ARG A 29 -14.24 9.95 -3.24
N GLY A 30 -13.50 10.26 -4.30
CA GLY A 30 -12.33 11.13 -4.30
C GLY A 30 -11.54 10.97 -5.59
N ALA A 31 -11.04 12.07 -6.13
CA ALA A 31 -10.19 12.08 -7.32
C ALA A 31 -8.99 13.03 -7.17
N ASP A 32 -8.70 13.47 -5.95
CA ASP A 32 -7.59 14.39 -5.68
C ASP A 32 -6.25 13.67 -5.85
N SER A 33 -6.20 12.41 -5.39
CA SER A 33 -5.08 11.52 -5.61
C SER A 33 -5.50 10.06 -5.61
N THR A 34 -4.73 9.25 -6.34
CA THR A 34 -4.91 7.80 -6.42
C THR A 34 -3.57 7.12 -6.23
N GLY A 35 -3.59 5.93 -5.63
CA GLY A 35 -2.41 5.08 -5.55
C GLY A 35 -2.74 3.61 -5.54
N PHE A 36 -1.71 2.82 -5.83
CA PHE A 36 -1.75 1.37 -5.96
C PHE A 36 -0.54 0.75 -5.27
N ALA A 37 -0.79 -0.30 -4.49
CA ALA A 37 0.24 -1.20 -3.97
C ALA A 37 0.16 -2.47 -4.81
N LEU A 38 1.23 -2.77 -5.52
CA LEU A 38 1.25 -3.79 -6.56
C LEU A 38 2.25 -4.88 -6.18
N TYR A 39 1.79 -6.13 -6.09
CA TYR A 39 2.62 -7.27 -5.71
C TYR A 39 2.89 -8.15 -6.93
N GLY A 40 4.12 -8.05 -7.44
CA GLY A 40 4.59 -8.81 -8.59
C GLY A 40 5.09 -10.20 -8.21
N GLU A 41 5.80 -10.84 -9.13
CA GLU A 41 6.57 -12.04 -8.78
C GLU A 41 7.67 -11.68 -7.76
N PRO A 42 7.72 -12.34 -6.59
CA PRO A 42 8.74 -12.05 -5.59
C PRO A 42 10.15 -12.31 -6.13
N LEU A 43 11.08 -11.40 -5.86
CA LEU A 43 12.50 -11.62 -6.17
C LEU A 43 13.06 -12.76 -5.31
N ASP A 44 13.96 -13.56 -5.90
CA ASP A 44 14.73 -14.60 -5.19
C ASP A 44 15.82 -14.00 -4.27
N THR A 45 16.32 -12.81 -4.62
CA THR A 45 17.28 -12.04 -3.82
C THR A 45 17.08 -10.55 -4.05
N GLY A 46 17.28 -9.73 -3.03
CA GLY A 46 17.20 -8.28 -3.17
C GLY A 46 15.80 -7.71 -2.94
N TYR A 47 15.67 -6.40 -3.18
CA TYR A 47 14.42 -5.66 -3.01
C TYR A 47 14.13 -4.78 -4.21
N VAL A 48 12.84 -4.68 -4.56
CA VAL A 48 12.26 -3.59 -5.33
C VAL A 48 12.09 -2.39 -4.39
N VAL A 49 12.63 -1.25 -4.81
CA VAL A 49 12.43 0.03 -4.12
C VAL A 49 11.68 0.96 -5.05
N ARG A 50 10.56 1.50 -4.57
CA ARG A 50 9.90 2.64 -5.20
C ARG A 50 10.28 3.88 -4.39
N ALA A 51 10.64 4.95 -5.06
CA ALA A 51 10.98 6.22 -4.43
C ALA A 51 10.45 7.39 -5.25
N MET A 52 10.29 8.54 -4.60
CA MET A 52 9.89 9.79 -5.21
C MET A 52 11.04 10.78 -5.09
N VAL A 53 11.47 11.33 -6.21
CA VAL A 53 12.51 12.37 -6.28
C VAL A 53 11.82 13.71 -6.51
N ALA A 54 12.15 14.71 -5.71
CA ALA A 54 11.46 16.01 -5.69
C ALA A 54 11.59 16.79 -7.01
N GLY A 55 12.67 16.58 -7.78
CA GLY A 55 12.94 17.30 -9.02
C GLY A 55 13.67 16.48 -10.07
N ARG A 56 13.16 16.45 -11.31
CA ARG A 56 13.81 15.76 -12.44
C ARG A 56 15.25 16.21 -12.69
N HIS A 57 15.54 17.50 -12.50
CA HIS A 57 16.88 18.07 -12.71
C HIS A 57 17.92 17.57 -11.69
N GLU A 58 17.46 17.13 -10.51
CA GLU A 58 18.34 16.56 -9.48
C GLU A 58 18.50 15.04 -9.60
N LEU A 59 17.71 14.38 -10.45
CA LEU A 59 17.59 12.93 -10.50
C LEU A 59 18.94 12.21 -10.54
N SER A 60 19.86 12.62 -11.41
CA SER A 60 21.18 11.98 -11.52
C SER A 60 21.98 12.10 -10.21
N GLN A 61 22.02 13.29 -9.60
CA GLN A 61 22.74 13.53 -8.35
C GLN A 61 22.11 12.78 -7.17
N VAL A 62 20.78 12.68 -7.16
CA VAL A 62 20.03 11.94 -6.14
C VAL A 62 20.24 10.44 -6.28
N LEU A 63 20.29 9.90 -7.50
CA LEU A 63 20.61 8.49 -7.74
C LEU A 63 22.06 8.14 -7.37
N GLU A 64 23.01 9.06 -7.62
CA GLU A 64 24.40 8.91 -7.16
C GLU A 64 24.48 8.88 -5.63
N LEU A 65 23.82 9.82 -4.94
CA LEU A 65 23.71 9.82 -3.48
C LEU A 65 23.11 8.51 -2.95
N PHE A 66 22.01 8.06 -3.55
CA PHE A 66 21.33 6.83 -3.15
C PHE A 66 22.23 5.60 -3.33
N LEU A 67 23.01 5.55 -4.42
CA LEU A 67 23.99 4.49 -4.67
C LEU A 67 25.13 4.50 -3.65
N ASP A 68 25.65 5.68 -3.29
CA ASP A 68 26.68 5.81 -2.26
C ASP A 68 26.18 5.32 -0.89
N LEU A 69 24.93 5.67 -0.53
CA LEU A 69 24.26 5.15 0.66
C LEU A 69 24.11 3.62 0.60
N LEU A 70 23.66 3.06 -0.53
CA LEU A 70 23.58 1.60 -0.68
C LEU A 70 24.94 0.93 -0.46
N ARG A 71 26.00 1.47 -1.07
CA ARG A 71 27.37 0.91 -0.97
C ARG A 71 27.93 1.00 0.44
N ALA A 72 27.65 2.09 1.16
CA ALA A 72 27.99 2.21 2.57
C ALA A 72 27.36 1.09 3.43
N HIS A 73 26.20 0.58 3.01
CA HIS A 73 25.49 -0.54 3.65
C HIS A 73 25.76 -1.91 3.02
N GLY A 74 26.79 -2.03 2.18
CA GLY A 74 27.17 -3.29 1.51
C GLY A 74 26.19 -3.74 0.42
N SER A 75 25.29 -2.87 -0.01
CA SER A 75 24.38 -3.10 -1.13
C SER A 75 24.90 -2.47 -2.44
N ASP A 76 24.20 -2.71 -3.53
CA ASP A 76 24.38 -2.07 -4.83
C ASP A 76 23.08 -2.20 -5.63
N PHE A 77 22.97 -1.50 -6.75
CA PHE A 77 21.92 -1.77 -7.73
C PHE A 77 22.14 -3.15 -8.39
N LEU A 78 21.07 -3.91 -8.53
CA LEU A 78 21.05 -5.18 -9.30
C LEU A 78 20.64 -4.97 -10.76
N ALA A 79 20.02 -3.82 -11.06
CA ALA A 79 19.64 -3.39 -12.40
C ALA A 79 19.63 -1.86 -12.45
N ASP A 80 19.77 -1.30 -13.65
CA ASP A 80 19.69 0.14 -13.84
C ASP A 80 18.36 0.70 -13.29
N PRO A 81 18.38 1.79 -12.51
CA PRO A 81 17.18 2.48 -12.09
C PRO A 81 16.33 2.88 -13.30
N SER A 82 15.01 2.79 -13.12
CA SER A 82 14.03 3.22 -14.12
C SER A 82 13.10 4.25 -13.49
N TRP A 83 12.53 5.14 -14.29
CA TRP A 83 11.62 6.18 -13.81
C TRP A 83 10.52 6.45 -14.81
N ASP A 84 9.46 7.10 -14.37
CA ASP A 84 8.39 7.55 -15.24
C ASP A 84 8.84 8.78 -16.07
N ASP A 85 8.36 8.86 -17.31
CA ASP A 85 8.76 9.94 -18.23
C ASP A 85 7.86 11.19 -18.10
N ALA A 86 7.21 11.34 -16.94
CA ALA A 86 6.25 12.40 -16.71
C ALA A 86 6.90 13.78 -16.55
N SER A 87 6.27 14.80 -17.12
CA SER A 87 6.70 16.20 -17.07
C SER A 87 6.36 16.90 -15.75
N THR A 88 6.11 16.17 -14.67
CA THR A 88 5.76 16.71 -13.35
C THR A 88 6.98 17.22 -12.59
N GLU A 89 6.76 18.00 -11.52
CA GLU A 89 7.82 18.46 -10.63
C GLU A 89 8.58 17.27 -10.01
N HIS A 90 7.87 16.27 -9.48
CA HIS A 90 8.47 15.04 -8.95
C HIS A 90 8.62 13.94 -10.01
N VAL A 91 9.52 13.00 -9.73
CA VAL A 91 9.80 11.80 -10.53
C VAL A 91 9.62 10.54 -9.68
N SER A 92 8.86 9.57 -10.18
CA SER A 92 8.75 8.25 -9.53
C SER A 92 9.83 7.32 -10.07
N VAL A 93 10.71 6.86 -9.19
CA VAL A 93 11.82 5.97 -9.50
C VAL A 93 11.51 4.55 -9.01
N ARG A 94 11.84 3.56 -9.83
CA ARG A 94 11.90 2.15 -9.48
C ARG A 94 13.35 1.67 -9.57
N MET A 95 13.84 1.11 -8.47
CA MET A 95 15.17 0.52 -8.33
C MET A 95 15.06 -0.94 -7.92
N VAL A 96 16.04 -1.75 -8.30
CA VAL A 96 16.22 -3.11 -7.77
C VAL A 96 17.58 -3.13 -7.09
N ILE A 97 17.60 -3.42 -5.79
CA ILE A 97 18.81 -3.35 -4.97
C ILE A 97 19.16 -4.73 -4.41
N ARG A 98 20.44 -4.97 -4.16
CA ARG A 98 20.86 -6.10 -3.32
C ARG A 98 20.38 -5.85 -1.89
N GLU A 99 20.16 -6.90 -1.12
CA GLU A 99 19.86 -6.75 0.30
C GLU A 99 21.00 -5.98 1.01
N PRO A 100 20.72 -4.84 1.66
CA PRO A 100 21.69 -4.19 2.53
C PRO A 100 21.95 -5.06 3.76
N LYS A 101 23.10 -4.86 4.42
CA LYS A 101 23.44 -5.60 5.65
C LYS A 101 22.38 -5.45 6.74
N SER A 102 21.78 -4.27 6.84
CA SER A 102 20.67 -3.95 7.73
C SER A 102 19.69 -3.06 6.97
N LEU A 103 18.49 -3.58 6.71
CA LEU A 103 17.46 -2.84 5.98
C LEU A 103 17.03 -1.60 6.77
N ASP A 104 16.84 -1.74 8.07
CA ASP A 104 16.44 -0.66 8.98
C ASP A 104 17.50 0.46 9.04
N ASP A 105 18.79 0.12 9.17
CA ASP A 105 19.85 1.13 9.23
C ASP A 105 20.00 1.89 7.92
N TRP A 106 19.85 1.19 6.80
CA TRP A 106 19.90 1.80 5.48
C TRP A 106 18.71 2.74 5.25
N ILE A 107 17.48 2.30 5.55
CA ILE A 107 16.28 3.15 5.44
C ILE A 107 16.43 4.41 6.30
N ARG A 108 16.91 4.26 7.54
CA ARG A 108 17.09 5.39 8.45
C ARG A 108 18.01 6.47 7.88
N GLN A 109 19.11 6.07 7.25
CA GLN A 109 20.05 7.00 6.58
C GLN A 109 19.45 7.61 5.31
N VAL A 110 18.71 6.82 4.51
CA VAL A 110 18.01 7.38 3.33
C VAL A 110 16.97 8.41 3.74
N ASP A 111 16.23 8.17 4.84
CA ASP A 111 15.22 9.09 5.33
C ASP A 111 15.79 10.42 5.85
N GLU A 112 17.11 10.52 6.13
CA GLU A 112 17.77 11.81 6.40
C GLU A 112 17.82 12.73 5.17
N HIS A 113 17.57 12.18 3.97
CA HIS A 113 17.54 12.87 2.68
C HIS A 113 16.15 12.85 2.04
N ALA A 114 15.09 12.71 2.85
CA ALA A 114 13.72 12.59 2.37
C ALA A 114 13.18 13.85 1.65
N ASP A 115 13.82 15.00 1.85
CA ASP A 115 13.57 16.23 1.09
C ASP A 115 13.96 16.10 -0.39
N ARG A 116 14.91 15.21 -0.70
CA ARG A 116 15.41 14.95 -2.06
C ARG A 116 14.87 13.64 -2.64
N ILE A 117 14.86 12.59 -1.83
CA ILE A 117 14.38 11.26 -2.20
C ILE A 117 13.60 10.60 -1.07
N GLU A 118 12.30 10.47 -1.27
CA GLU A 118 11.43 9.78 -0.34
C GLU A 118 11.15 8.36 -0.84
N VAL A 119 11.70 7.34 -0.17
CA VAL A 119 11.34 5.95 -0.42
C VAL A 119 9.83 5.80 -0.19
N GLN A 120 9.11 5.18 -1.10
CA GLN A 120 7.66 4.95 -1.00
C GLN A 120 7.33 3.51 -0.58
N SER A 121 8.17 2.55 -0.99
CA SER A 121 8.06 1.16 -0.56
C SER A 121 9.37 0.42 -0.75
N VAL A 122 9.61 -0.56 0.10
CA VAL A 122 10.64 -1.59 -0.10
C VAL A 122 9.98 -2.95 0.04
N GLY A 123 10.25 -3.85 -0.91
CA GLY A 123 9.69 -5.20 -0.87
C GLY A 123 10.35 -6.11 -1.88
N ARG A 124 10.24 -7.42 -1.68
CA ARG A 124 10.63 -8.43 -2.65
C ARG A 124 9.63 -8.51 -3.81
N SER A 125 8.38 -8.17 -3.55
CA SER A 125 7.26 -8.20 -4.51
C SER A 125 6.55 -6.84 -4.59
N LEU A 126 6.47 -6.11 -3.47
CA LEU A 126 5.74 -4.85 -3.38
C LEU A 126 6.40 -3.71 -4.15
N GLY A 127 5.61 -3.03 -4.97
CA GLY A 127 5.87 -1.66 -5.42
C GLY A 127 4.65 -0.76 -5.20
N ILE A 128 4.83 0.33 -4.46
CA ILE A 128 3.81 1.38 -4.32
C ILE A 128 4.00 2.46 -5.38
N VAL A 129 2.92 2.80 -6.08
CA VAL A 129 2.84 3.93 -7.00
C VAL A 129 1.65 4.80 -6.62
N LYS A 130 1.84 6.11 -6.55
CA LYS A 130 0.80 7.04 -6.16
C LYS A 130 1.10 8.43 -6.67
N ASP A 131 0.05 9.14 -7.02
CA ASP A 131 0.15 10.48 -7.57
C ASP A 131 -1.15 11.26 -7.40
N LEU A 132 -1.08 12.55 -7.73
CA LEU A 132 -2.27 13.38 -7.85
C LEU A 132 -3.08 12.97 -9.09
N GLY A 133 -4.39 13.14 -9.01
CA GLY A 133 -5.33 12.84 -10.09
C GLY A 133 -6.08 11.52 -9.95
N GLY A 134 -6.91 11.26 -10.96
CA GLY A 134 -7.81 10.11 -11.00
C GLY A 134 -7.10 8.80 -11.29
N ALA A 135 -7.78 7.68 -11.01
CA ALA A 135 -7.21 6.34 -11.16
C ALA A 135 -6.63 6.05 -12.55
N THR A 136 -7.31 6.48 -13.61
CA THR A 136 -6.86 6.29 -15.00
C THR A 136 -5.63 7.13 -15.32
N GLU A 137 -5.59 8.39 -14.89
CA GLU A 137 -4.46 9.30 -15.12
C GLU A 137 -3.20 8.79 -14.42
N VAL A 138 -3.32 8.41 -13.14
CA VAL A 138 -2.22 7.81 -12.38
C VAL A 138 -1.79 6.49 -13.00
N ALA A 139 -2.72 5.67 -13.47
CA ALA A 139 -2.42 4.39 -14.08
C ALA A 139 -1.68 4.50 -15.41
N GLU A 140 -2.05 5.46 -16.26
CA GLU A 140 -1.36 5.76 -17.51
C GLU A 140 0.06 6.26 -17.24
N LYS A 141 0.22 7.21 -16.30
CA LYS A 141 1.52 7.75 -15.90
C LYS A 141 2.48 6.68 -15.39
N HIS A 142 1.98 5.79 -14.52
CA HIS A 142 2.79 4.79 -13.82
C HIS A 142 2.74 3.39 -14.45
N ARG A 143 2.12 3.25 -15.64
CA ARG A 143 1.91 1.98 -16.37
C ARG A 143 1.26 0.88 -15.51
N VAL A 144 0.29 1.25 -14.69
CA VAL A 144 -0.40 0.31 -13.78
C VAL A 144 -1.25 -0.69 -14.56
N HIS A 145 -1.85 -0.30 -15.68
CA HIS A 145 -2.64 -1.18 -16.54
C HIS A 145 -1.89 -2.44 -16.99
N ASP A 146 -0.58 -2.30 -17.23
CA ASP A 146 0.27 -3.37 -17.73
C ASP A 146 0.85 -4.25 -16.62
N PHE A 147 0.60 -3.91 -15.35
CA PHE A 147 1.21 -4.62 -14.23
C PHE A 147 0.65 -6.04 -14.10
N ILE A 148 1.57 -7.01 -14.13
CA ILE A 148 1.29 -8.42 -13.88
C ILE A 148 1.72 -8.78 -12.46
N GLY A 149 0.80 -9.36 -11.69
CA GLY A 149 1.03 -9.69 -10.29
C GLY A 149 -0.04 -10.60 -9.71
N THR A 150 0.10 -10.92 -8.43
CA THR A 150 -0.80 -11.82 -7.71
C THR A 150 -1.91 -11.06 -7.02
N HIS A 151 -1.59 -9.94 -6.39
CA HIS A 151 -2.54 -9.16 -5.62
C HIS A 151 -2.13 -7.68 -5.52
N GLY A 152 -3.01 -6.88 -4.95
CA GLY A 152 -2.70 -5.48 -4.67
C GLY A 152 -3.84 -4.72 -4.02
N LEU A 153 -3.53 -3.47 -3.66
CA LEU A 153 -4.43 -2.54 -3.01
C LEU A 153 -4.56 -1.27 -3.86
N GLY A 154 -5.73 -0.64 -3.84
CA GLY A 154 -6.00 0.65 -4.46
C GLY A 154 -6.65 1.60 -3.46
N HIS A 155 -6.35 2.89 -3.58
CA HIS A 155 -7.01 3.93 -2.80
C HIS A 155 -7.21 5.20 -3.62
N ALA A 156 -8.40 5.79 -3.50
CA ALA A 156 -8.74 7.09 -4.07
C ALA A 156 -9.11 8.04 -2.94
N ARG A 157 -8.37 9.14 -2.83
CA ARG A 157 -8.46 10.10 -1.73
C ARG A 157 -9.34 11.28 -2.10
N MET A 158 -10.13 11.72 -1.12
CA MET A 158 -10.77 13.04 -1.11
C MET A 158 -10.19 13.80 0.07
N ALA A 159 -9.32 14.77 -0.21
CA ALA A 159 -8.69 15.60 0.79
C ALA A 159 -9.72 16.59 1.34
N THR A 160 -10.11 16.42 2.60
CA THR A 160 -11.04 17.33 3.27
C THR A 160 -10.33 18.36 4.15
N GLU A 161 -9.14 18.04 4.66
CA GLU A 161 -8.44 18.86 5.67
C GLU A 161 -6.90 18.83 5.57
N SER A 162 -6.33 17.99 4.72
CA SER A 162 -4.88 17.75 4.65
C SER A 162 -4.33 18.04 3.26
N GLU A 163 -3.03 18.35 3.20
CA GLU A 163 -2.32 18.66 1.97
C GLU A 163 -2.54 17.58 0.89
N VAL A 164 -2.79 18.04 -0.33
CA VAL A 164 -2.90 17.22 -1.53
C VAL A 164 -1.49 17.09 -2.09
N SER A 165 -0.78 16.05 -1.67
CA SER A 165 0.54 15.70 -2.19
C SER A 165 0.60 14.19 -2.47
N PRO A 166 1.42 13.75 -3.44
CA PRO A 166 1.66 12.32 -3.66
C PRO A 166 2.16 11.60 -2.41
N THR A 167 3.08 12.22 -1.65
CA THR A 167 3.59 11.70 -0.36
C THR A 167 2.47 11.41 0.63
N ALA A 168 1.54 12.35 0.82
CA ALA A 168 0.41 12.20 1.74
C ALA A 168 -0.71 11.28 1.23
N SER A 169 -0.58 10.74 0.03
CA SER A 169 -1.56 9.84 -0.58
C SER A 169 -1.31 8.39 -0.16
N HIS A 170 -2.37 7.62 -0.08
CA HIS A 170 -2.30 6.17 0.06
C HIS A 170 -1.87 5.50 -1.25
N PRO A 171 -1.41 4.23 -1.21
CA PRO A 171 -1.12 3.41 -0.03
C PRO A 171 0.09 3.87 0.79
N PHE A 172 0.16 3.42 2.04
CA PHE A 172 1.33 3.61 2.91
C PHE A 172 2.06 2.30 3.14
N TRP A 173 3.39 2.37 3.13
CA TRP A 173 4.29 1.26 3.46
C TRP A 173 4.60 1.24 4.96
N ALA A 174 4.67 0.06 5.57
CA ALA A 174 5.06 -0.09 6.96
C ALA A 174 6.58 0.00 7.11
N ARG A 175 7.16 1.20 7.16
CA ARG A 175 8.61 1.38 7.39
C ARG A 175 9.03 0.77 8.74
N PRO A 176 10.12 -0.04 8.83
CA PRO A 176 11.02 -0.53 7.77
C PRO A 176 10.68 -1.93 7.21
N PHE A 177 9.49 -2.47 7.50
CA PHE A 177 9.06 -3.83 7.18
C PHE A 177 8.82 -4.02 5.68
N SER A 178 9.60 -4.88 5.03
CA SER A 178 9.45 -5.13 3.60
C SER A 178 8.10 -5.75 3.25
N ASP A 179 7.60 -5.44 2.04
CA ASP A 179 6.39 -6.02 1.46
C ASP A 179 5.08 -5.71 2.18
N VAL A 180 5.01 -4.72 3.07
CA VAL A 180 3.76 -4.40 3.77
C VAL A 180 3.13 -3.10 3.28
N ALA A 181 1.88 -3.14 2.83
CA ALA A 181 1.14 -1.94 2.44
C ALA A 181 -0.25 -1.87 3.08
N ILE A 182 -0.74 -0.65 3.30
CA ILE A 182 -2.08 -0.40 3.82
C ILE A 182 -2.83 0.67 3.02
N VAL A 183 -4.14 0.48 2.91
CA VAL A 183 -5.10 1.51 2.50
C VAL A 183 -6.19 1.64 3.55
N HIS A 184 -6.65 2.86 3.83
CA HIS A 184 -7.54 3.12 4.95
C HIS A 184 -8.60 4.16 4.56
N ASN A 185 -9.86 3.87 4.89
CA ASN A 185 -10.97 4.79 4.81
C ASN A 185 -11.50 5.02 6.23
N GLY A 186 -11.29 6.21 6.76
CA GLY A 186 -11.60 6.48 8.16
C GLY A 186 -10.73 7.54 8.79
N GLN A 187 -10.77 7.56 10.11
CA GLN A 187 -9.91 8.37 10.96
C GLN A 187 -9.59 7.62 12.25
N ILE A 188 -8.32 7.65 12.65
CA ILE A 188 -7.83 7.12 13.93
C ILE A 188 -7.75 8.27 14.94
N THR A 189 -8.53 8.19 16.01
CA THR A 189 -8.69 9.27 17.01
C THR A 189 -7.56 9.32 18.03
N ASP A 190 -6.87 8.21 18.27
CA ASP A 190 -5.75 8.11 19.21
C ASP A 190 -4.36 8.13 18.54
N TYR A 191 -4.29 8.60 17.28
CA TYR A 191 -3.09 8.63 16.44
C TYR A 191 -1.83 9.13 17.15
N PHE A 192 -1.88 10.32 17.74
CA PHE A 192 -0.70 10.94 18.38
C PHE A 192 -0.17 10.12 19.55
N THR A 193 -1.06 9.43 20.27
CA THR A 193 -0.67 8.57 21.40
C THR A 193 0.10 7.36 20.90
N TRP A 194 -0.40 6.68 19.88
CA TRP A 194 0.26 5.52 19.30
C TRP A 194 1.53 5.88 18.55
N ARG A 195 1.53 6.99 17.81
CA ARG A 195 2.73 7.52 17.14
C ARG A 195 3.86 7.72 18.14
N ALA A 196 3.60 8.43 19.24
CA ALA A 196 4.61 8.67 20.28
C ALA A 196 5.11 7.37 20.95
N ARG A 197 4.28 6.32 21.04
CA ARG A 197 4.71 5.01 21.55
C ARG A 197 5.63 4.28 20.57
N LEU A 198 5.30 4.29 19.28
CA LEU A 198 6.08 3.63 18.22
C LEU A 198 7.40 4.39 17.95
N GLU A 199 7.39 5.72 18.00
CA GLU A 199 8.63 6.52 17.89
C GLU A 199 9.60 6.22 19.03
N ARG A 200 9.11 6.00 20.26
CA ARG A 200 9.96 5.55 21.39
C ARG A 200 10.53 4.14 21.19
N LYS A 201 9.91 3.30 20.35
CA LYS A 201 10.47 2.01 19.94
C LYS A 201 11.50 2.13 18.81
N GLY A 202 11.67 3.32 18.23
CA GLY A 202 12.63 3.59 17.16
C GLY A 202 12.04 3.68 15.76
N TYR A 203 10.72 3.56 15.60
CA TYR A 203 10.08 3.69 14.28
C TYR A 203 10.00 5.17 13.85
N ARG A 204 10.15 5.40 12.54
CA ARG A 204 10.05 6.74 11.91
C ARG A 204 8.82 6.81 11.02
N PHE A 205 8.11 7.93 11.08
CA PHE A 205 6.95 8.23 10.26
C PHE A 205 7.27 9.40 9.32
N MET A 206 7.00 9.22 8.03
CA MET A 206 7.30 10.22 7.00
C MET A 206 6.15 11.21 6.80
N THR A 207 4.95 10.86 7.26
CA THR A 207 3.76 11.69 7.09
C THR A 207 3.04 11.93 8.40
N GLY A 208 2.13 12.91 8.42
CA GLY A 208 1.15 13.09 9.48
C GLY A 208 -0.10 12.23 9.31
N ASN A 209 -0.11 11.29 8.36
CA ASN A 209 -1.29 10.48 8.05
C ASN A 209 -1.42 9.34 9.08
N ASP A 210 -2.64 9.13 9.55
CA ASP A 210 -2.95 8.09 10.52
C ASP A 210 -2.84 6.66 9.97
N SER A 211 -2.83 6.53 8.66
CA SER A 211 -2.81 5.23 8.00
C SER A 211 -1.42 4.61 8.02
N GLU A 212 -0.37 5.44 7.95
CA GLU A 212 1.02 4.99 8.14
C GLU A 212 1.22 4.35 9.52
N LEU A 213 0.54 4.89 10.56
CA LEU A 213 0.53 4.32 11.90
C LEU A 213 0.02 2.89 11.92
N LEU A 214 -1.12 2.61 11.28
CA LEU A 214 -1.72 1.28 11.25
C LEU A 214 -0.77 0.25 10.62
N ALA A 215 -0.11 0.62 9.52
CA ALA A 215 0.85 -0.25 8.83
C ALA A 215 2.00 -0.65 9.76
N VAL A 216 2.61 0.32 10.43
CA VAL A 216 3.72 0.09 11.38
C VAL A 216 3.23 -0.65 12.62
N TRP A 217 2.07 -0.31 13.17
CA TRP A 217 1.51 -0.94 14.37
C TRP A 217 1.24 -2.43 14.16
N ILE A 218 0.61 -2.81 13.04
CA ILE A 218 0.36 -4.23 12.71
C ILE A 218 1.69 -4.97 12.53
N SER A 219 2.64 -4.35 11.84
CA SER A 219 3.93 -4.98 11.56
C SER A 219 4.81 -5.12 12.81
N ASP A 220 4.75 -4.16 13.74
CA ASP A 220 5.41 -4.23 15.07
C ASP A 220 4.83 -5.36 15.93
N ARG A 221 3.52 -5.61 15.85
CA ARG A 221 2.88 -6.75 16.54
C ARG A 221 3.37 -8.07 15.97
N MET A 222 3.40 -8.17 14.64
CA MET A 222 3.86 -9.37 13.95
C MET A 222 5.34 -9.66 14.21
N SER A 223 6.18 -8.62 14.31
CA SER A 223 7.60 -8.78 14.67
C SER A 223 7.83 -9.27 16.10
N GLN A 224 6.83 -9.09 16.97
CA GLN A 224 6.80 -9.60 18.35
C GLN A 224 6.20 -11.02 18.45
N GLY A 225 5.87 -11.65 17.32
CA GLY A 225 5.38 -13.03 17.25
C GLY A 225 3.86 -13.18 17.20
N GLU A 226 3.10 -12.10 17.11
CA GLU A 226 1.65 -12.19 16.87
C GLU A 226 1.37 -12.60 15.40
N SER A 227 0.30 -13.36 15.18
CA SER A 227 -0.15 -13.63 13.80
C SER A 227 -0.79 -12.37 13.19
N GLN A 228 -0.88 -12.31 11.85
CA GLN A 228 -1.60 -11.22 11.18
C GLN A 228 -3.07 -11.17 11.62
N ASP A 229 -3.73 -12.32 11.76
CA ASP A 229 -5.11 -12.41 12.22
C ASP A 229 -5.26 -11.84 13.63
N ASP A 230 -4.36 -12.21 14.55
CA ASP A 230 -4.37 -11.69 15.93
C ASP A 230 -4.13 -10.18 15.98
N ALA A 231 -3.19 -9.67 15.18
CA ALA A 231 -2.92 -8.24 15.09
C ALA A 231 -4.14 -7.47 14.55
N LEU A 232 -4.80 -7.98 13.51
CA LEU A 232 -6.05 -7.40 13.00
C LEU A 232 -7.16 -7.43 14.05
N ILE A 233 -7.35 -8.54 14.77
CA ILE A 233 -8.34 -8.66 15.84
C ILE A 233 -8.06 -7.65 16.95
N ARG A 234 -6.80 -7.51 17.38
CA ARG A 234 -6.42 -6.53 18.40
C ARG A 234 -6.67 -5.10 17.96
N SER A 235 -6.50 -4.78 16.68
CA SER A 235 -6.76 -3.44 16.16
C SER A 235 -8.19 -2.96 16.45
N LEU A 236 -9.15 -3.89 16.52
CA LEU A 236 -10.55 -3.61 16.82
C LEU A 236 -10.78 -3.03 18.23
N THR A 237 -9.90 -3.37 19.16
CA THR A 237 -10.01 -3.00 20.58
C THR A 237 -8.98 -1.97 21.02
N GLU A 238 -7.79 -1.96 20.41
CA GLU A 238 -6.67 -1.13 20.83
C GLU A 238 -6.51 0.16 20.03
N ILE A 239 -7.00 0.19 18.80
CA ILE A 239 -7.01 1.40 17.98
C ILE A 239 -8.38 2.06 18.11
N ASP A 240 -8.40 3.33 18.51
CA ASP A 240 -9.63 4.10 18.58
C ASP A 240 -9.86 4.88 17.28
N GLY A 241 -11.08 4.86 16.77
CA GLY A 241 -11.43 5.55 15.54
C GLY A 241 -12.64 4.97 14.83
N VAL A 242 -12.89 5.51 13.65
CA VAL A 242 -13.89 5.03 12.70
C VAL A 242 -13.13 4.68 11.44
N PHE A 243 -12.94 3.39 11.17
CA PHE A 243 -12.04 2.91 10.14
C PHE A 243 -12.53 1.65 9.45
N THR A 244 -12.24 1.58 8.16
CA THR A 244 -12.04 0.32 7.46
C THR A 244 -10.73 0.41 6.72
N PHE A 245 -9.83 -0.54 6.96
CA PHE A 245 -8.56 -0.60 6.25
C PHE A 245 -8.34 -1.98 5.63
N LEU A 246 -7.58 -1.99 4.54
CA LEU A 246 -7.01 -3.20 3.96
C LEU A 246 -5.52 -3.21 4.23
N TYR A 247 -5.03 -4.34 4.72
CA TYR A 247 -3.62 -4.61 4.98
C TYR A 247 -3.18 -5.74 4.07
N SER A 248 -2.01 -5.59 3.44
CA SER A 248 -1.44 -6.62 2.60
C SER A 248 0.04 -6.80 2.92
N ASN A 249 0.49 -8.05 2.88
CA ASN A 249 1.90 -8.41 2.91
C ASN A 249 2.24 -9.33 1.73
N LEU A 250 3.41 -9.97 1.74
CA LEU A 250 3.90 -10.81 0.64
C LEU A 250 2.90 -11.90 0.19
N ASP A 251 2.18 -12.51 1.13
CA ASP A 251 1.36 -13.70 0.86
C ASP A 251 -0.08 -13.60 1.40
N ARG A 252 -0.50 -12.45 1.93
CA ARG A 252 -1.85 -12.25 2.47
C ARG A 252 -2.40 -10.87 2.22
N LEU A 253 -3.71 -10.81 2.07
CA LEU A 253 -4.50 -9.59 2.13
C LEU A 253 -5.57 -9.79 3.22
N GLY A 254 -5.77 -8.79 4.06
CA GLY A 254 -6.84 -8.78 5.04
C GLY A 254 -7.48 -7.42 5.21
N PHE A 255 -8.57 -7.39 5.96
CA PHE A 255 -9.21 -6.15 6.37
C PHE A 255 -9.53 -6.14 7.87
N ALA A 256 -9.72 -4.95 8.41
CA ALA A 256 -10.39 -4.74 9.69
C ALA A 256 -11.42 -3.61 9.58
N LYS A 257 -12.56 -3.79 10.24
CA LYS A 257 -13.63 -2.79 10.40
C LYS A 257 -13.81 -2.44 11.86
N ASP A 258 -13.88 -1.15 12.15
CA ASP A 258 -14.08 -0.62 13.49
C ASP A 258 -15.39 -1.11 14.15
N ARG A 259 -15.52 -0.83 15.46
CA ARG A 259 -16.65 -1.28 16.29
C ARG A 259 -18.01 -0.67 15.93
N TRP A 260 -18.05 0.34 15.06
CA TRP A 260 -19.25 1.02 14.61
C TRP A 260 -19.66 0.66 13.18
N ALA A 261 -18.78 -0.01 12.41
CA ALA A 261 -19.02 -0.44 11.03
C ALA A 261 -19.41 0.68 10.05
N ILE A 262 -19.11 1.95 10.36
CA ILE A 262 -19.62 3.12 9.62
C ILE A 262 -19.13 3.13 8.17
N LYS A 263 -17.93 2.61 7.93
CA LYS A 263 -17.30 2.61 6.61
C LYS A 263 -17.67 1.31 5.87
N PRO A 264 -18.28 1.38 4.68
CA PRO A 264 -18.76 0.20 3.97
C PRO A 264 -17.62 -0.60 3.35
N LEU A 265 -17.83 -1.90 3.20
CA LEU A 265 -16.89 -2.83 2.56
C LEU A 265 -17.67 -4.02 2.00
N VAL A 266 -17.47 -4.29 0.72
CA VAL A 266 -18.09 -5.42 0.02
C VAL A 266 -17.01 -6.24 -0.67
N ALA A 267 -17.27 -7.53 -0.84
CA ALA A 267 -16.38 -8.42 -1.57
C ALA A 267 -17.13 -9.37 -2.50
N VAL A 268 -16.49 -9.72 -3.60
CA VAL A 268 -16.80 -10.91 -4.38
C VAL A 268 -15.68 -11.91 -4.12
N ILE A 269 -16.07 -13.10 -3.64
CA ILE A 269 -15.17 -14.20 -3.32
C ILE A 269 -15.58 -15.39 -4.18
N GLY A 270 -14.69 -15.87 -5.04
CA GLY A 270 -15.00 -16.99 -5.93
C GLY A 270 -13.96 -17.17 -7.01
N ASN A 271 -13.94 -18.37 -7.61
CA ASN A 271 -12.97 -18.78 -8.63
C ASN A 271 -11.53 -18.52 -8.18
N GLU A 272 -11.24 -18.86 -6.92
CA GLU A 272 -9.91 -18.67 -6.30
C GLU A 272 -9.41 -17.21 -6.34
N SER A 273 -10.34 -16.26 -6.43
CA SER A 273 -10.04 -14.84 -6.56
C SER A 273 -10.87 -14.01 -5.56
N LEU A 274 -10.31 -12.86 -5.19
CA LEU A 274 -10.96 -11.88 -4.31
C LEU A 274 -10.99 -10.54 -5.03
N SER A 275 -12.16 -9.89 -5.06
CA SER A 275 -12.26 -8.45 -5.30
C SER A 275 -12.97 -7.84 -4.12
N ILE A 276 -12.35 -6.89 -3.44
CA ILE A 276 -12.93 -6.17 -2.31
C ILE A 276 -12.91 -4.68 -2.61
N ALA A 277 -13.99 -3.97 -2.27
CA ALA A 277 -14.07 -2.54 -2.48
C ALA A 277 -15.02 -1.89 -1.47
N THR A 278 -14.94 -0.56 -1.35
CA THR A 278 -15.90 0.21 -0.53
C THR A 278 -17.37 0.07 -0.98
N GLU A 279 -17.64 -0.23 -2.26
CA GLU A 279 -19.00 -0.24 -2.82
C GLU A 279 -19.17 -1.31 -3.92
N GLU A 280 -20.40 -1.83 -4.06
CA GLU A 280 -20.71 -2.96 -4.96
C GLU A 280 -20.46 -2.66 -6.44
N GLN A 281 -20.82 -1.48 -6.92
CA GLN A 281 -20.66 -1.18 -8.35
C GLN A 281 -19.19 -1.25 -8.78
N ALA A 282 -18.24 -1.07 -7.85
CA ALA A 282 -16.83 -1.24 -8.12
C ALA A 282 -16.47 -2.70 -8.41
N VAL A 283 -16.80 -3.64 -7.52
CA VAL A 283 -16.50 -5.06 -7.73
C VAL A 283 -17.20 -5.64 -8.96
N ARG A 284 -18.39 -5.12 -9.32
CA ARG A 284 -19.11 -5.48 -10.55
C ARG A 284 -18.40 -5.04 -11.84
N THR A 285 -17.45 -4.10 -11.79
CA THR A 285 -16.65 -3.75 -13.00
C THR A 285 -15.62 -4.81 -13.37
N VAL A 286 -15.27 -5.68 -12.42
CA VAL A 286 -14.34 -6.80 -12.63
C VAL A 286 -15.10 -8.11 -12.84
N HIS A 287 -16.27 -8.26 -12.22
CA HIS A 287 -17.12 -9.45 -12.30
C HIS A 287 -18.39 -9.15 -13.10
N LEU A 288 -18.38 -9.50 -14.38
CA LEU A 288 -19.48 -9.22 -15.32
C LEU A 288 -20.59 -10.27 -15.29
N ASP A 289 -20.29 -11.48 -14.81
CA ASP A 289 -21.25 -12.57 -14.67
C ASP A 289 -22.06 -12.44 -13.37
N GLU A 290 -23.07 -13.29 -13.20
CA GLU A 290 -23.81 -13.41 -11.95
C GLU A 290 -22.88 -13.92 -10.84
N VAL A 291 -22.65 -13.08 -9.83
CA VAL A 291 -21.78 -13.36 -8.69
C VAL A 291 -22.46 -12.98 -7.38
N ASP A 292 -22.19 -13.78 -6.35
CA ASP A 292 -22.56 -13.48 -4.97
C ASP A 292 -21.67 -12.33 -4.45
N VAL A 293 -22.30 -11.27 -3.96
CA VAL A 293 -21.62 -10.16 -3.29
C VAL A 293 -21.81 -10.30 -1.79
N VAL A 294 -20.71 -10.41 -1.07
CA VAL A 294 -20.68 -10.40 0.39
C VAL A 294 -20.60 -8.96 0.85
N ASN A 295 -21.58 -8.51 1.63
CA ASN A 295 -21.51 -7.22 2.31
C ASN A 295 -21.05 -7.39 3.75
N PHE A 296 -19.93 -6.78 4.12
CA PHE A 296 -19.38 -6.83 5.47
C PHE A 296 -19.93 -5.69 6.33
N ASP A 297 -21.25 -5.61 6.54
CA ASP A 297 -21.89 -4.51 7.27
C ASP A 297 -21.72 -4.56 8.81
N GLY A 298 -21.19 -5.65 9.35
CA GLY A 298 -21.07 -5.85 10.80
C GLY A 298 -19.95 -5.03 11.47
N PRO A 299 -20.10 -4.71 12.76
CA PRO A 299 -19.03 -4.10 13.56
C PRO A 299 -17.95 -5.12 13.92
N SER A 300 -16.74 -4.62 14.19
CA SER A 300 -15.64 -5.43 14.72
C SER A 300 -15.34 -6.68 13.87
N LEU A 301 -15.35 -6.51 12.55
CA LEU A 301 -15.08 -7.58 11.60
C LEU A 301 -13.62 -7.54 11.15
N THR A 302 -13.02 -8.70 11.05
CA THR A 302 -11.74 -8.91 10.39
C THR A 302 -11.81 -10.16 9.53
N ARG A 303 -11.01 -10.19 8.46
CA ARG A 303 -10.78 -11.41 7.69
C ARG A 303 -9.45 -11.30 6.96
N THR A 304 -8.78 -12.44 6.79
CA THR A 304 -7.60 -12.56 5.94
C THR A 304 -7.82 -13.61 4.87
N TRP A 305 -7.10 -13.45 3.77
CA TRP A 305 -7.03 -14.36 2.66
C TRP A 305 -5.57 -14.54 2.28
N GLN A 306 -5.14 -15.79 2.15
CA GLN A 306 -3.84 -16.11 1.58
C GLN A 306 -3.86 -15.88 0.06
N THR A 307 -2.75 -15.39 -0.47
CA THR A 307 -2.52 -15.26 -1.90
C THR A 307 -1.85 -16.55 -2.39
N ASN A 308 -2.11 -16.96 -3.63
CA ASN A 308 -1.57 -18.20 -4.22
C ASN A 308 -2.08 -19.53 -3.64
N VAL A 309 -3.28 -19.54 -3.04
CA VAL A 309 -4.01 -20.76 -2.63
C VAL A 309 -5.49 -20.61 -2.96
N THR A 310 -6.18 -21.74 -3.10
CA THR A 310 -7.63 -21.82 -3.29
C THR A 310 -8.34 -21.05 -2.16
N LEU A 311 -8.94 -19.91 -2.50
CA LEU A 311 -9.71 -19.09 -1.56
C LEU A 311 -11.02 -19.81 -1.23
N ASP A 312 -11.16 -20.28 0.02
CA ASP A 312 -12.40 -20.92 0.47
C ASP A 312 -13.46 -19.85 0.80
N ARG A 313 -14.69 -20.09 0.36
CA ARG A 313 -15.83 -19.18 0.62
C ARG A 313 -16.24 -19.21 2.10
N ALA A 314 -15.97 -20.31 2.80
CA ALA A 314 -16.41 -20.55 4.17
C ALA A 314 -15.26 -20.45 5.19
N ALA A 315 -15.08 -19.24 5.74
CA ALA A 315 -14.52 -18.99 7.08
C ALA A 315 -14.91 -17.58 7.52
#